data_AF-A0A1H6L4R3-F1
#
_entry.id   AF-A0A1H6L4R3-F1
#
_cell.length_a   1.000
_cell.length_b   1.000
_cell.length_c   1.000
_cell.angle_alpha   90.00
_cell.angle_beta   90.00
_cell.angle_gamma   90.00
#
_symmetry.space_group_name_H-M   'P 1'
#
loop_
_entity.id
_entity.type
_entity.pdbx_description
1 polymer ?
#
loop_
_entity_poly.entity_id
_entity_poly.type
_entity_poly.pdbx_seq_one_letter_code
_entity_poly.pdbx_strand_id
1 'polypeptide(L)'
;MGSLDYSVRDEAYWAACELFATTGDKEYYDALSAYEGKNEEIDTDDAFGITSGFCATDFYQYSLNTFDEKNTADLGTLSLYLSDNVSAEDKQKISVNIKAAAKNIVDTAAKDTKNNYMEAPYKPYCGDFYIPYVMDFFIGYEYGSNAIMADNAVLLSYAYDATGDETFRNYAENALNYIFGRNALGISYVTGYGSYHVNDPVSYYWLNELNNSYPKAPNGVMVSGANGLISDYYSKSTLIEYNERGGTQKKYADSVEAYSVNAMTPQWQAALAWDMSFFEDNVKSEPSAATTTSTTMTSVTTTTTVSYEVLKPTKSGDANCDDSVDMGDVVLIMQSLANPDKYGVGGSDKYALTEQGKVNADVDKSSKGITNNDALRIQEFLLHKVGDLSK
;
A
#
# COMPACT_ATOMS: atom_id res chain seq x y z
N MET A 1 -3.23 -18.45 -12.28
CA MET A 1 -2.13 -19.43 -12.18
C MET A 1 -1.96 -19.73 -10.71
N GLY A 2 -2.33 -20.92 -10.25
CA GLY A 2 -2.16 -21.31 -8.86
C GLY A 2 -1.04 -22.35 -8.78
N SER A 3 -0.03 -22.10 -7.94
CA SER A 3 0.74 -23.21 -7.37
C SER A 3 -0.24 -24.11 -6.63
N LEU A 4 -0.14 -25.42 -6.86
CA LEU A 4 -0.95 -26.40 -6.16
C LEU A 4 -0.41 -26.54 -4.74
N ASP A 5 -1.28 -26.42 -3.75
CA ASP A 5 -0.97 -26.90 -2.41
C ASP A 5 -1.04 -28.44 -2.41
N TYR A 6 0.07 -29.06 -2.01
CA TYR A 6 0.24 -30.51 -1.97
C TYR A 6 0.29 -31.06 -0.54
N SER A 7 0.15 -30.21 0.49
CA SER A 7 0.39 -30.57 1.88
C SER A 7 -0.62 -29.88 2.79
N VAL A 8 -1.48 -30.66 3.44
CA VAL A 8 -2.47 -30.14 4.40
C VAL A 8 -1.92 -29.98 5.83
N ARG A 9 -0.60 -29.86 5.98
CA ARG A 9 0.07 -29.98 7.30
C ARG A 9 -0.05 -28.68 8.08
N ASP A 10 0.11 -27.56 7.41
CA ASP A 10 -0.08 -26.23 7.96
C ASP A 10 -1.57 -25.98 8.30
N GLU A 11 -2.53 -26.44 7.49
CA GLU A 11 -3.95 -26.35 7.86
C GLU A 11 -4.28 -27.21 9.08
N ALA A 12 -3.70 -28.40 9.18
CA ALA A 12 -3.87 -29.26 10.35
C ALA A 12 -3.29 -28.61 11.62
N TYR A 13 -2.14 -27.94 11.50
CA TYR A 13 -1.56 -27.15 12.58
C TYR A 13 -2.43 -25.94 12.93
N TRP A 14 -2.89 -25.15 11.96
CA TRP A 14 -3.81 -24.04 12.18
C TRP A 14 -5.07 -24.51 12.92
N ALA A 15 -5.70 -25.60 12.47
CA ALA A 15 -6.87 -26.16 13.13
C ALA A 15 -6.58 -26.57 14.59
N ALA A 16 -5.44 -27.21 14.86
CA ALA A 16 -5.04 -27.57 16.22
C ALA A 16 -4.80 -26.33 17.10
N CYS A 17 -4.19 -25.28 16.54
CA CYS A 17 -4.01 -24.00 17.21
C CYS A 17 -5.33 -23.35 17.61
N GLU A 18 -6.30 -23.27 16.69
CA GLU A 18 -7.62 -22.69 16.96
C GLU A 18 -8.40 -23.49 18.00
N LEU A 19 -8.37 -24.83 17.89
CA LEU A 19 -9.03 -25.72 18.84
C LEU A 19 -8.40 -25.62 20.23
N PHE A 20 -7.07 -25.55 20.33
CA PHE A 20 -6.39 -25.32 21.60
C PHE A 20 -6.70 -23.93 22.16
N ALA A 21 -6.59 -22.89 21.34
CA ALA A 21 -6.86 -21.50 21.72
C ALA A 21 -8.28 -21.34 22.27
N THR A 22 -9.24 -22.09 21.73
CA THR A 22 -10.66 -22.07 22.14
C THR A 22 -10.92 -22.92 23.39
N THR A 23 -10.36 -24.13 23.47
CA THR A 23 -10.78 -25.14 24.46
C THR A 23 -9.81 -25.30 25.63
N GLY A 24 -8.53 -24.98 25.44
CA GLY A 24 -7.45 -25.33 26.35
C GLY A 24 -7.17 -26.83 26.47
N ASP A 25 -7.73 -27.67 25.59
CA ASP A 25 -7.57 -29.12 25.68
C ASP A 25 -6.15 -29.55 25.29
N LYS A 26 -5.55 -30.38 26.15
CA LYS A 26 -4.19 -30.88 25.99
C LYS A 26 -4.03 -31.70 24.71
N GLU A 27 -5.07 -32.38 24.24
CA GLU A 27 -4.99 -33.14 22.98
C GLU A 27 -4.58 -32.25 21.80
N TYR A 28 -5.17 -31.07 21.70
CA TYR A 28 -4.84 -30.11 20.63
C TYR A 28 -3.48 -29.45 20.85
N TYR A 29 -3.10 -29.21 22.11
CA TYR A 29 -1.75 -28.74 22.43
C TYR A 29 -0.67 -29.75 22.00
N ASP A 30 -0.90 -31.03 22.24
CA ASP A 30 0.04 -32.09 21.85
C ASP A 30 0.12 -32.21 20.32
N ALA A 31 -1.01 -32.06 19.62
CA ALA A 31 -1.08 -32.07 18.17
C ALA A 31 -0.34 -30.88 17.53
N LEU A 32 -0.57 -29.65 18.01
CA LEU A 32 0.12 -28.48 17.48
C LEU A 32 1.61 -28.49 17.82
N SER A 33 2.00 -29.02 18.98
CA SER A 33 3.41 -29.08 19.40
C SER A 33 4.23 -30.08 18.58
N ALA A 34 3.58 -31.04 17.94
CA ALA A 34 4.20 -32.02 17.05
C ALA A 34 4.35 -31.52 15.60
N TYR A 35 3.92 -30.29 15.31
CA TYR A 35 4.08 -29.70 13.99
C TYR A 35 5.56 -29.42 13.68
N GLU A 36 5.99 -29.94 12.53
CA GLU A 36 7.33 -29.77 11.97
C GLU A 36 7.19 -29.24 10.54
N GLY A 37 7.61 -28.00 10.31
CA GLY A 37 7.58 -27.37 9.00
C GLY A 37 8.61 -28.02 8.11
N LYS A 38 8.20 -28.97 7.26
CA LYS A 38 9.13 -29.59 6.30
C LYS A 38 9.18 -28.77 5.04
N ASN A 39 9.62 -27.54 5.17
CA ASN A 39 10.21 -26.78 4.07
C ASN A 39 11.72 -26.82 4.32
N GLU A 40 12.47 -27.58 3.51
CA GLU A 40 13.93 -27.82 3.67
C GLU A 40 14.79 -26.53 3.60
N GLU A 41 14.16 -25.37 3.47
CA GLU A 41 14.75 -24.12 3.02
C GLU A 41 14.33 -22.89 3.87
N ILE A 42 13.31 -23.01 4.75
CA ILE A 42 12.87 -21.94 5.67
C ILE A 42 12.78 -22.47 7.10
N ASP A 43 13.73 -22.03 7.92
CA ASP A 43 14.04 -22.51 9.29
C ASP A 43 13.00 -22.11 10.37
N THR A 44 11.80 -21.63 10.01
CA THR A 44 10.84 -21.05 10.97
C THR A 44 9.40 -21.53 10.82
N ASP A 45 9.16 -22.64 10.14
CA ASP A 45 7.83 -23.23 9.92
C ASP A 45 7.51 -24.36 10.93
N ASP A 46 8.26 -24.46 12.03
CA ASP A 46 7.93 -25.40 13.11
C ASP A 46 6.84 -24.85 14.05
N ALA A 47 6.32 -25.70 14.94
CA ALA A 47 5.37 -25.27 15.97
C ALA A 47 5.80 -23.97 16.68
N PHE A 48 4.85 -23.04 16.79
CA PHE A 48 5.01 -21.68 17.33
C PHE A 48 5.88 -20.74 16.46
N GLY A 49 6.28 -21.18 15.28
CA GLY A 49 7.02 -20.41 14.28
C GLY A 49 6.18 -19.37 13.56
N ILE A 50 6.88 -18.40 12.96
CA ILE A 50 6.33 -17.43 12.02
C ILE A 50 7.32 -17.37 10.86
N THR A 51 6.84 -17.52 9.63
CA THR A 51 7.68 -17.34 8.45
C THR A 51 7.75 -15.88 8.01
N SER A 52 8.82 -15.53 7.31
CA SER A 52 8.95 -14.25 6.61
C SER A 52 9.32 -14.43 5.14
N GLY A 53 9.11 -15.65 4.65
CA GLY A 53 9.10 -15.94 3.22
C GLY A 53 8.97 -17.43 2.94
N PHE A 54 8.28 -17.77 1.85
CA PHE A 54 8.15 -19.15 1.41
C PHE A 54 8.44 -19.34 -0.08
N CYS A 55 8.84 -20.56 -0.43
CA CYS A 55 9.31 -20.91 -1.77
C CYS A 55 8.12 -21.33 -2.60
N ALA A 56 7.74 -20.53 -3.60
CA ALA A 56 6.62 -20.87 -4.47
C ALA A 56 6.98 -21.94 -5.52
N THR A 57 8.28 -22.17 -5.79
CA THR A 57 8.81 -23.09 -6.82
C THR A 57 10.23 -23.53 -6.47
N ASP A 58 10.74 -24.64 -7.05
CA ASP A 58 12.06 -25.26 -6.80
C ASP A 58 13.31 -24.39 -7.11
N PHE A 59 13.17 -23.06 -7.26
CA PHE A 59 14.24 -22.13 -7.64
C PHE A 59 14.42 -21.00 -6.62
N TYR A 60 15.20 -21.27 -5.57
CA TYR A 60 16.07 -20.40 -4.74
C TYR A 60 15.73 -18.92 -4.41
N GLN A 61 14.52 -18.41 -4.66
CA GLN A 61 14.09 -17.11 -4.13
C GLN A 61 12.66 -17.21 -3.60
N TYR A 62 12.50 -16.70 -2.37
CA TYR A 62 11.27 -16.75 -1.57
C TYR A 62 10.41 -15.51 -1.80
N SER A 63 9.09 -15.71 -1.89
CA SER A 63 8.11 -14.61 -1.75
C SER A 63 8.29 -14.02 -0.36
N LEU A 64 8.42 -12.70 -0.25
CA LEU A 64 8.46 -12.04 1.06
C LEU A 64 7.04 -11.90 1.57
N ASN A 65 6.49 -13.02 2.04
CA ASN A 65 5.16 -13.12 2.58
C ASN A 65 5.16 -14.00 3.85
N THR A 66 4.19 -13.73 4.73
CA THR A 66 4.05 -14.40 6.03
C THR A 66 3.03 -15.54 5.92
N PHE A 67 1.80 -15.23 5.53
CA PHE A 67 0.75 -16.22 5.32
C PHE A 67 -0.02 -15.90 4.05
N ASP A 68 -0.64 -16.91 3.45
CA ASP A 68 -1.63 -16.76 2.38
C ASP A 68 -2.60 -17.95 2.37
N GLU A 69 -3.38 -18.11 1.32
CA GLU A 69 -4.29 -19.23 1.18
C GLU A 69 -3.61 -20.61 1.04
N LYS A 70 -2.28 -20.66 0.99
CA LYS A 70 -1.45 -21.87 0.82
C LYS A 70 -0.45 -22.07 1.95
N ASN A 71 -0.32 -21.10 2.85
CA ASN A 71 0.49 -21.20 4.04
C ASN A 71 -0.30 -20.61 5.20
N THR A 72 -0.97 -21.49 5.92
CA THR A 72 -1.90 -21.16 7.00
C THR A 72 -1.30 -21.34 8.39
N ALA A 73 -0.07 -21.86 8.51
CA ALA A 73 0.53 -22.18 9.79
C ALA A 73 0.67 -20.94 10.68
N ASP A 74 1.15 -19.84 10.09
CA ASP A 74 1.34 -18.57 10.78
C ASP A 74 0.03 -18.01 11.35
N LEU A 75 -1.12 -18.25 10.69
CA LEU A 75 -2.43 -17.88 11.22
C LEU A 75 -2.69 -18.56 12.57
N GLY A 76 -2.38 -19.87 12.66
CA GLY A 76 -2.47 -20.62 13.90
C GLY A 76 -1.55 -20.08 14.99
N THR A 77 -0.30 -19.79 14.66
CA THR A 77 0.65 -19.20 15.63
C THR A 77 0.18 -17.83 16.13
N LEU A 78 -0.37 -16.98 15.26
CA LEU A 78 -0.92 -15.67 15.65
C LEU A 78 -2.15 -15.83 16.57
N SER A 79 -3.02 -16.80 16.31
CA SER A 79 -4.14 -17.12 17.22
C SER A 79 -3.66 -17.60 18.60
N LEU A 80 -2.60 -18.39 18.65
CA LEU A 80 -1.96 -18.79 19.92
C LEU A 80 -1.40 -17.58 20.69
N TYR A 81 -0.76 -16.64 19.99
CA TYR A 81 -0.24 -15.42 20.63
C TYR A 81 -1.33 -14.66 21.40
N LEU A 82 -2.53 -14.57 20.82
CA LEU A 82 -3.67 -13.87 21.39
C LEU A 82 -4.41 -14.66 22.48
N SER A 83 -4.28 -15.99 22.53
CA SER A 83 -5.10 -16.84 23.42
C SER A 83 -4.64 -16.83 24.88
N ASP A 84 -5.58 -16.73 25.82
CA ASP A 84 -5.30 -16.88 27.26
C ASP A 84 -4.94 -18.32 27.69
N ASN A 85 -5.20 -19.31 26.83
CA ASN A 85 -4.91 -20.72 27.13
C ASN A 85 -3.43 -21.08 26.88
N VAL A 86 -2.66 -20.20 26.23
CA VAL A 86 -1.25 -20.44 25.92
C VAL A 86 -0.36 -20.03 27.09
N SER A 87 0.64 -20.85 27.39
CA SER A 87 1.58 -20.60 28.49
C SER A 87 2.39 -19.31 28.26
N ALA A 88 2.85 -18.67 29.33
CA ALA A 88 3.70 -17.49 29.22
C ALA A 88 5.03 -17.78 28.49
N GLU A 89 5.55 -19.00 28.62
CA GLU A 89 6.77 -19.45 27.94
C GLU A 89 6.55 -19.54 26.41
N ASP A 90 5.45 -20.17 26.00
CA ASP A 90 5.12 -20.30 24.57
C ASP A 90 4.75 -18.94 23.97
N LYS A 91 4.00 -18.09 24.68
CA LYS A 91 3.74 -16.71 24.23
C LYS A 91 5.03 -15.92 24.02
N GLN A 92 6.00 -16.09 24.91
CA GLN A 92 7.31 -15.44 24.75
C GLN A 92 8.08 -16.00 23.55
N LYS A 93 8.01 -17.31 23.29
CA LYS A 93 8.58 -17.93 22.09
C LYS A 93 7.95 -17.37 20.82
N ILE A 94 6.61 -17.30 20.77
CA ILE A 94 5.87 -16.74 19.63
C ILE A 94 6.24 -15.27 19.41
N SER A 95 6.28 -14.47 20.48
CA SER A 95 6.66 -13.05 20.40
C SER A 95 8.07 -12.85 19.80
N VAL A 96 9.03 -13.70 20.16
CA VAL A 96 10.38 -13.68 19.56
C VAL A 96 10.33 -14.01 18.07
N ASN A 97 9.53 -14.97 17.66
CA ASN A 97 9.37 -15.37 16.26
C ASN A 97 8.68 -14.29 15.41
N ILE A 98 7.58 -13.70 15.92
CA ILE A 98 6.91 -12.53 15.31
C ILE A 98 7.94 -11.42 15.06
N LYS A 99 8.71 -11.05 16.08
CA LYS A 99 9.72 -9.99 15.98
C LYS A 99 10.80 -10.33 14.95
N ALA A 100 11.27 -11.57 14.91
CA ALA A 100 12.30 -12.01 13.97
C ALA A 100 11.81 -11.93 12.52
N ALA A 101 10.61 -12.43 12.25
CA ALA A 101 9.98 -12.39 10.93
C ALA A 101 9.72 -10.95 10.47
N ALA A 102 9.11 -10.11 11.33
CA ALA A 102 8.89 -8.70 11.04
C ALA A 102 10.19 -7.94 10.79
N LYS A 103 11.25 -8.22 11.55
CA LYS A 103 12.56 -7.62 11.32
C LYS A 103 13.13 -8.00 9.96
N ASN A 104 12.95 -9.23 9.51
CA ASN A 104 13.39 -9.66 8.18
C ASN A 104 12.66 -8.86 7.08
N ILE A 105 11.35 -8.64 7.22
CA ILE A 105 10.57 -7.82 6.28
C ILE A 105 11.11 -6.38 6.24
N VAL A 106 11.27 -5.74 7.41
CA VAL A 106 11.82 -4.39 7.53
C VAL A 106 13.22 -4.29 6.92
N ASP A 107 14.13 -5.21 7.30
CA ASP A 107 15.51 -5.21 6.81
C ASP A 107 15.56 -5.43 5.29
N THR A 108 14.68 -6.27 4.76
CA THR A 108 14.59 -6.54 3.32
C THR A 108 14.10 -5.30 2.57
N ALA A 109 13.03 -4.68 3.04
CA ALA A 109 12.49 -3.45 2.47
C ALA A 109 13.49 -2.28 2.55
N ALA A 110 14.21 -2.13 3.67
CA ALA A 110 15.22 -1.09 3.87
C ALA A 110 16.48 -1.27 3.01
N LYS A 111 16.90 -2.52 2.76
CA LYS A 111 18.10 -2.80 1.94
C LYS A 111 17.85 -2.54 0.46
N ASP A 112 16.61 -2.66 -0.01
CA ASP A 112 16.27 -2.46 -1.42
C ASP A 112 15.99 -0.98 -1.77
N THR A 113 16.68 -0.03 -1.14
CA THR A 113 16.54 1.42 -1.44
C THR A 113 16.86 1.82 -2.89
N LYS A 114 17.46 0.92 -3.69
CA LYS A 114 17.75 1.15 -5.12
C LYS A 114 16.62 0.68 -6.06
N ASN A 115 15.81 -0.32 -5.69
CA ASN A 115 14.73 -0.84 -6.55
C ASN A 115 13.33 -0.80 -5.90
N ASN A 116 13.26 -0.65 -4.58
CA ASN A 116 12.01 -0.52 -3.83
C ASN A 116 11.74 0.96 -3.56
N TYR A 117 11.25 1.63 -4.60
CA TYR A 117 10.77 3.00 -4.48
C TYR A 117 9.56 2.99 -3.52
N MET A 118 9.60 3.88 -2.52
CA MET A 118 8.49 4.21 -1.60
C MET A 118 8.39 3.43 -0.26
N GLU A 119 9.45 2.74 0.18
CA GLU A 119 9.54 2.12 1.53
C GLU A 119 8.47 1.05 1.83
N ALA A 120 7.86 0.48 0.79
CA ALA A 120 6.86 -0.55 0.93
C ALA A 120 7.49 -1.85 1.49
N PRO A 121 6.85 -2.57 2.43
CA PRO A 121 7.40 -3.76 3.08
C PRO A 121 7.34 -5.02 2.18
N TYR A 122 7.88 -4.91 0.98
CA TYR A 122 7.89 -5.97 -0.03
C TYR A 122 9.13 -5.83 -0.92
N LYS A 123 9.51 -6.92 -1.57
CA LYS A 123 10.58 -6.93 -2.59
C LYS A 123 10.07 -7.60 -3.86
N PRO A 124 10.59 -7.22 -5.03
CA PRO A 124 10.46 -8.03 -6.23
C PRO A 124 10.85 -9.50 -5.98
N TYR A 125 9.95 -10.42 -6.32
CA TYR A 125 10.19 -11.84 -6.39
C TYR A 125 10.95 -12.20 -7.67
N CYS A 126 11.66 -13.32 -7.65
CA CYS A 126 12.30 -13.90 -8.81
C CYS A 126 12.03 -15.39 -8.78
N GLY A 127 11.50 -15.97 -9.85
CA GLY A 127 11.25 -17.41 -9.90
C GLY A 127 10.85 -17.88 -11.28
N ASP A 128 11.01 -19.18 -11.51
CA ASP A 128 10.57 -19.84 -12.74
C ASP A 128 9.12 -20.28 -12.58
N PHE A 129 8.22 -19.75 -13.41
CA PHE A 129 6.84 -20.21 -13.40
C PHE A 129 6.61 -21.22 -14.53
N TYR A 130 6.13 -22.42 -14.17
CA TYR A 130 5.65 -23.37 -15.16
C TYR A 130 4.26 -22.97 -15.65
N ILE A 131 4.21 -22.21 -16.73
CA ILE A 131 3.02 -22.11 -17.56
C ILE A 131 3.05 -23.33 -18.48
N PRO A 132 1.97 -24.13 -18.61
CA PRO A 132 1.95 -25.20 -19.58
C PRO A 132 2.39 -24.62 -20.94
N TYR A 133 3.50 -25.10 -21.47
CA TYR A 133 4.14 -24.73 -22.74
C TYR A 133 5.14 -23.55 -22.79
N VAL A 134 5.41 -22.81 -21.70
CA VAL A 134 6.50 -21.80 -21.66
C VAL A 134 7.14 -21.74 -20.26
N MET A 135 8.45 -21.99 -20.18
CA MET A 135 9.25 -21.61 -19.00
C MET A 135 9.57 -20.12 -19.15
N ASP A 136 8.89 -19.28 -18.36
CA ASP A 136 9.17 -17.84 -18.36
C ASP A 136 9.79 -17.47 -17.00
N PHE A 137 11.04 -17.03 -17.06
CA PHE A 137 11.76 -16.53 -15.89
C PHE A 137 11.30 -15.10 -15.62
N PHE A 138 10.72 -14.87 -14.45
CA PHE A 138 10.18 -13.58 -14.10
C PHE A 138 10.90 -12.96 -12.91
N ILE A 139 11.22 -11.66 -13.01
CA ILE A 139 11.68 -10.81 -11.90
C ILE A 139 10.69 -9.66 -11.71
N GLY A 140 10.06 -9.58 -10.54
CA GLY A 140 9.16 -8.50 -10.19
C GLY A 140 8.11 -8.81 -9.14
N TYR A 141 7.07 -7.98 -9.10
CA TYR A 141 5.97 -8.14 -8.17
C TYR A 141 5.10 -9.34 -8.58
N GLU A 142 4.67 -10.12 -7.59
CA GLU A 142 3.87 -11.32 -7.79
C GLU A 142 2.40 -11.00 -8.05
N TYR A 143 1.66 -12.01 -8.51
CA TYR A 143 0.21 -11.91 -8.59
C TYR A 143 -0.38 -11.70 -7.19
N GLY A 144 -1.20 -10.66 -7.03
CA GLY A 144 -1.72 -10.30 -5.72
C GLY A 144 -0.71 -9.56 -4.84
N SER A 145 0.25 -8.82 -5.42
CA SER A 145 1.24 -8.06 -4.67
C SER A 145 0.65 -7.16 -3.58
N ASN A 146 -0.53 -6.59 -3.79
CA ASN A 146 -1.20 -5.76 -2.77
C ASN A 146 -1.70 -6.59 -1.59
N ALA A 147 -2.09 -7.84 -1.81
CA ALA A 147 -2.47 -8.76 -0.74
C ALA A 147 -1.26 -9.06 0.13
N ILE A 148 -0.11 -9.39 -0.49
CA ILE A 148 1.14 -9.63 0.23
C ILE A 148 1.55 -8.41 1.05
N MET A 149 1.39 -7.19 0.51
CA MET A 149 1.63 -5.96 1.26
C MET A 149 0.74 -5.84 2.50
N ALA A 150 -0.55 -6.15 2.37
CA ALA A 150 -1.51 -6.13 3.48
C ALA A 150 -1.20 -7.22 4.51
N ASP A 151 -0.94 -8.45 4.08
CA ASP A 151 -0.58 -9.57 4.96
C ASP A 151 0.71 -9.27 5.75
N ASN A 152 1.71 -8.66 5.12
CA ASN A 152 2.91 -8.19 5.80
C ASN A 152 2.61 -7.06 6.79
N ALA A 153 1.66 -6.16 6.49
CA ALA A 153 1.24 -5.10 7.42
C ALA A 153 0.57 -5.67 8.68
N VAL A 154 -0.22 -6.74 8.54
CA VAL A 154 -0.78 -7.49 9.68
C VAL A 154 0.34 -7.99 10.59
N LEU A 155 1.35 -8.70 10.04
CA LEU A 155 2.47 -9.21 10.84
C LEU A 155 3.26 -8.08 11.52
N LEU A 156 3.53 -7.00 10.79
CA LEU A 156 4.23 -5.83 11.33
C LEU A 156 3.44 -5.18 12.47
N SER A 157 2.10 -5.16 12.38
CA SER A 157 1.22 -4.70 13.45
C SER A 157 1.30 -5.59 14.69
N TYR A 158 1.31 -6.92 14.53
CA TYR A 158 1.57 -7.84 15.65
C TYR A 158 2.95 -7.63 16.29
N ALA A 159 3.98 -7.35 15.48
CA ALA A 159 5.31 -7.06 16.00
C ALA A 159 5.35 -5.74 16.78
N TYR A 160 4.58 -4.74 16.36
CA TYR A 160 4.37 -3.51 17.13
C TYR A 160 3.71 -3.83 18.47
N ASP A 161 2.58 -4.53 18.49
CA ASP A 161 1.88 -4.88 19.72
C ASP A 161 2.78 -5.69 20.69
N ALA A 162 3.59 -6.59 20.15
CA ALA A 162 4.49 -7.43 20.93
C ALA A 162 5.69 -6.69 21.52
N THR A 163 6.10 -5.56 20.95
CA THR A 163 7.41 -4.93 21.27
C THR A 163 7.35 -3.45 21.64
N GLY A 164 6.32 -2.73 21.20
CA GLY A 164 6.25 -1.27 21.23
C GLY A 164 7.24 -0.57 20.30
N ASP A 165 7.89 -1.28 19.38
CA ASP A 165 8.85 -0.67 18.43
C ASP A 165 8.10 -0.03 17.26
N GLU A 166 8.04 1.31 17.28
CA GLU A 166 7.41 2.16 16.26
C GLU A 166 7.92 1.88 14.84
N THR A 167 9.11 1.30 14.67
CA THR A 167 9.61 0.88 13.35
C THR A 167 8.63 -0.06 12.67
N PHE A 168 8.04 -1.02 13.39
CA PHE A 168 7.13 -1.97 12.78
C PHE A 168 5.81 -1.30 12.37
N ARG A 169 5.24 -0.44 13.22
CA ARG A 169 4.05 0.34 12.89
C ARG A 169 4.25 1.23 11.66
N ASN A 170 5.40 1.90 11.57
CA ASN A 170 5.73 2.76 10.42
C ASN A 170 5.82 1.96 9.11
N TYR A 171 6.39 0.75 9.15
CA TYR A 171 6.45 -0.10 7.95
C TYR A 171 5.09 -0.71 7.58
N ALA A 172 4.24 -1.04 8.56
CA ALA A 172 2.84 -1.41 8.30
C ALA A 172 2.08 -0.26 7.63
N GLU A 173 2.28 0.98 8.10
CA GLU A 173 1.68 2.19 7.52
C GLU A 173 2.19 2.43 6.10
N ASN A 174 3.48 2.18 5.84
CA ASN A 174 4.04 2.29 4.49
C ASN A 174 3.41 1.30 3.50
N ALA A 175 2.97 0.12 3.95
CA ALA A 175 2.21 -0.81 3.12
C ALA A 175 0.88 -0.20 2.68
N LEU A 176 0.13 0.39 3.63
CA LEU A 176 -1.12 1.08 3.33
C LEU A 176 -0.90 2.32 2.46
N ASN A 177 0.12 3.11 2.75
CA ASN A 177 0.50 4.26 1.92
C ASN A 177 0.75 3.83 0.47
N TYR A 178 1.46 2.71 0.25
CA TYR A 178 1.64 2.13 -1.08
C TYR A 178 0.30 1.77 -1.72
N ILE A 179 -0.57 1.05 -1.00
CA ILE A 179 -1.89 0.59 -1.50
C ILE A 179 -2.78 1.78 -1.88
N PHE A 180 -2.73 2.87 -1.11
CA PHE A 180 -3.55 4.06 -1.31
C PHE A 180 -2.94 5.13 -2.22
N GLY A 181 -1.76 4.91 -2.81
CA GLY A 181 -1.25 5.75 -3.91
C GLY A 181 0.19 6.19 -3.82
N ARG A 182 0.93 5.88 -2.75
CA ARG A 182 2.39 6.11 -2.65
C ARG A 182 3.15 5.02 -3.40
N ASN A 183 2.88 4.91 -4.70
CA ASN A 183 3.47 3.92 -5.60
C ASN A 183 3.88 4.56 -6.94
N ALA A 184 4.60 3.82 -7.79
CA ALA A 184 5.16 4.32 -9.05
C ALA A 184 4.11 4.79 -10.08
N LEU A 185 2.83 4.51 -9.87
CA LEU A 185 1.72 4.94 -10.72
C LEU A 185 0.91 6.09 -10.11
N GLY A 186 1.08 6.39 -8.81
CA GLY A 186 0.30 7.41 -8.12
C GLY A 186 -1.20 7.07 -8.01
N ILE A 187 -1.55 5.78 -8.09
CA ILE A 187 -2.95 5.30 -8.08
C ILE A 187 -3.26 4.56 -6.78
N SER A 188 -4.40 4.82 -6.17
CA SER A 188 -4.95 3.94 -5.15
C SER A 188 -5.49 2.66 -5.79
N TYR A 189 -5.06 1.52 -5.27
CA TYR A 189 -5.58 0.22 -5.64
C TYR A 189 -6.90 -0.12 -4.94
N VAL A 190 -7.55 0.84 -4.29
CA VAL A 190 -8.83 0.66 -3.58
C VAL A 190 -9.90 1.54 -4.23
N THR A 191 -11.01 0.93 -4.65
CA THR A 191 -12.09 1.66 -5.32
C THR A 191 -12.64 2.78 -4.45
N GLY A 192 -12.80 3.97 -5.03
CA GLY A 192 -13.46 5.12 -4.38
C GLY A 192 -12.65 5.82 -3.28
N TYR A 193 -11.37 5.47 -3.10
CA TYR A 193 -10.46 6.12 -2.13
C TYR A 193 -9.22 6.64 -2.85
N GLY A 194 -8.80 7.87 -2.52
CA GLY A 194 -7.69 8.56 -3.20
C GLY A 194 -8.14 9.44 -4.36
N SER A 195 -7.31 10.39 -4.79
CA SER A 195 -7.65 11.32 -5.89
C SER A 195 -7.59 10.65 -7.27
N TYR A 196 -6.78 9.59 -7.38
CA TYR A 196 -6.68 8.73 -8.54
C TYR A 196 -6.77 7.30 -8.03
N HIS A 197 -7.76 6.54 -8.46
CA HIS A 197 -8.05 5.23 -7.90
C HIS A 197 -8.58 4.28 -8.96
N VAL A 198 -8.45 2.99 -8.69
CA VAL A 198 -9.06 1.92 -9.49
C VAL A 198 -10.59 2.12 -9.61
N ASN A 199 -11.14 1.91 -10.80
CA ASN A 199 -12.56 2.05 -11.09
C ASN A 199 -13.21 0.74 -11.54
N ASP A 200 -12.44 -0.10 -12.24
CA ASP A 200 -12.98 -1.20 -13.04
C ASP A 200 -12.31 -2.53 -12.65
N PRO A 201 -12.41 -2.97 -11.37
CA PRO A 201 -11.86 -4.24 -10.94
C PRO A 201 -12.51 -5.41 -11.69
N VAL A 202 -11.76 -6.49 -11.93
CA VAL A 202 -12.29 -7.69 -12.58
C VAL A 202 -13.45 -8.27 -11.77
N SER A 203 -14.62 -8.33 -12.40
CA SER A 203 -15.86 -8.77 -11.78
C SER A 203 -16.80 -9.33 -12.83
N TYR A 204 -17.63 -10.31 -12.46
CA TYR A 204 -18.74 -10.77 -13.32
C TYR A 204 -20.01 -9.94 -13.15
N TYR A 205 -20.02 -8.95 -12.26
CA TYR A 205 -21.18 -8.11 -11.97
C TYR A 205 -20.89 -6.62 -12.09
N TRP A 206 -19.73 -6.15 -11.65
CA TRP A 206 -19.33 -4.75 -11.73
C TRP A 206 -18.73 -4.40 -13.10
N LEU A 207 -19.53 -4.59 -14.15
CA LEU A 207 -19.11 -4.56 -15.55
C LEU A 207 -19.41 -3.23 -16.25
N ASN A 208 -19.38 -2.12 -15.52
CA ASN A 208 -19.74 -0.81 -16.07
C ASN A 208 -18.87 -0.41 -17.27
N GLU A 209 -17.57 -0.72 -17.25
CA GLU A 209 -16.63 -0.51 -18.37
C GLU A 209 -17.12 -1.13 -19.69
N LEU A 210 -17.64 -2.36 -19.66
CA LEU A 210 -18.12 -3.07 -20.85
C LEU A 210 -19.56 -2.72 -21.20
N ASN A 211 -20.40 -2.49 -20.19
CA ASN A 211 -21.81 -2.18 -20.36
C ASN A 211 -22.33 -1.32 -19.21
N ASN A 212 -22.65 -0.06 -19.53
CA ASN A 212 -23.16 0.94 -18.58
C ASN A 212 -24.48 0.57 -17.86
N SER A 213 -25.15 -0.52 -18.26
CA SER A 213 -26.32 -1.06 -17.54
C SER A 213 -25.94 -1.81 -16.26
N TYR A 214 -24.68 -2.26 -16.16
CA TYR A 214 -24.13 -2.88 -14.96
C TYR A 214 -23.57 -1.81 -14.00
N PRO A 215 -23.60 -2.06 -12.69
CA PRO A 215 -23.07 -1.13 -11.71
C PRO A 215 -21.53 -1.07 -11.74
N LYS A 216 -20.97 0.00 -11.18
CA LYS A 216 -19.56 0.04 -10.79
C LYS A 216 -19.33 -0.76 -9.52
N ALA A 217 -18.07 -1.08 -9.23
CA ALA A 217 -17.71 -1.64 -7.94
C ALA A 217 -18.06 -0.68 -6.79
N PRO A 218 -18.47 -1.19 -5.61
CA PRO A 218 -18.62 -0.36 -4.42
C PRO A 218 -17.24 0.18 -4.00
N ASN A 219 -17.24 1.23 -3.19
CA ASN A 219 -16.00 1.75 -2.60
C ASN A 219 -15.42 0.74 -1.60
N GLY A 220 -14.09 0.71 -1.48
CA GLY A 220 -13.37 -0.15 -0.53
C GLY A 220 -12.96 -1.52 -1.07
N VAL A 221 -12.97 -1.71 -2.39
CA VAL A 221 -12.49 -2.95 -3.02
C VAL A 221 -11.03 -2.80 -3.42
N MET A 222 -10.15 -3.57 -2.79
CA MET A 222 -8.75 -3.65 -3.14
C MET A 222 -8.51 -4.63 -4.29
N VAL A 223 -7.74 -4.22 -5.30
CA VAL A 223 -7.33 -5.08 -6.41
C VAL A 223 -5.95 -5.71 -6.20
N SER A 224 -5.62 -6.74 -6.99
CA SER A 224 -4.35 -7.49 -6.91
C SER A 224 -3.11 -6.61 -6.97
N GLY A 225 -3.15 -5.53 -7.76
CA GLY A 225 -2.03 -4.60 -7.93
C GLY A 225 -1.05 -5.02 -9.02
N ALA A 226 0.12 -4.39 -8.98
CA ALA A 226 1.15 -4.59 -9.98
C ALA A 226 1.67 -6.03 -9.98
N ASN A 227 1.68 -6.66 -11.15
CA ASN A 227 2.17 -8.02 -11.32
C ASN A 227 3.07 -8.04 -12.54
N GLY A 228 4.29 -8.54 -12.37
CA GLY A 228 5.19 -8.59 -13.50
C GLY A 228 5.16 -9.87 -14.32
N LEU A 229 4.50 -10.93 -13.83
CA LEU A 229 4.12 -12.10 -14.63
C LEU A 229 2.73 -11.89 -15.21
N ILE A 230 2.66 -11.05 -16.24
CA ILE A 230 1.40 -10.71 -16.89
C ILE A 230 0.86 -11.96 -17.60
N SER A 231 -0.31 -12.40 -17.18
CA SER A 231 -0.92 -13.65 -17.65
C SER A 231 -2.12 -13.44 -18.56
N ASP A 232 -2.75 -12.26 -18.52
CA ASP A 232 -3.94 -11.93 -19.33
C ASP A 232 -3.59 -11.18 -20.63
N TYR A 233 -4.46 -11.28 -21.64
CA TYR A 233 -4.22 -10.68 -22.96
C TYR A 233 -4.31 -9.16 -22.94
N TYR A 234 -5.22 -8.60 -22.15
CA TYR A 234 -5.42 -7.16 -22.07
C TYR A 234 -4.14 -6.47 -21.60
N SER A 235 -3.64 -6.86 -20.44
CA SER A 235 -2.42 -6.37 -19.82
C SER A 235 -1.19 -6.64 -20.67
N LYS A 236 -1.10 -7.80 -21.36
CA LYS A 236 0.00 -8.07 -22.30
C LYS A 236 0.04 -7.06 -23.44
N SER A 237 -1.13 -6.65 -23.94
CA SER A 237 -1.24 -5.70 -25.03
C SER A 237 -1.03 -4.24 -24.59
N THR A 238 -1.52 -3.87 -23.40
CA THR A 238 -1.47 -2.49 -22.91
C THR A 238 -0.16 -2.14 -22.21
N LEU A 239 0.53 -3.12 -21.63
CA LEU A 239 1.75 -2.93 -20.85
C LEU A 239 3.03 -3.43 -21.56
N ILE A 240 2.98 -3.53 -22.89
CA ILE A 240 4.07 -4.09 -23.71
C ILE A 240 5.42 -3.38 -23.46
N GLU A 241 5.42 -2.05 -23.31
CA GLU A 241 6.64 -1.28 -23.07
C GLU A 241 7.29 -1.59 -21.71
N TYR A 242 6.47 -1.93 -20.70
CA TYR A 242 6.96 -2.31 -19.37
C TYR A 242 7.41 -3.76 -19.29
N ASN A 243 6.90 -4.63 -20.18
CA ASN A 243 7.38 -5.99 -20.31
C ASN A 243 8.82 -6.06 -20.82
N GLU A 244 9.25 -5.08 -21.62
CA GLU A 244 10.58 -5.06 -22.21
C GLU A 244 11.63 -4.26 -21.41
N ARG A 245 11.23 -3.38 -20.48
CA ARG A 245 12.14 -2.36 -19.88
C ARG A 245 12.33 -2.40 -18.36
N GLY A 246 11.87 -3.45 -17.68
CA GLY A 246 11.84 -3.44 -16.21
C GLY A 246 10.90 -2.36 -15.66
N GLY A 247 10.70 -2.32 -14.33
CA GLY A 247 9.73 -1.41 -13.69
C GLY A 247 8.42 -2.13 -13.32
N THR A 248 8.54 -3.08 -12.41
CA THR A 248 7.49 -4.05 -12.08
C THR A 248 6.30 -3.40 -11.37
N GLN A 249 6.53 -2.37 -10.56
CA GLN A 249 5.48 -1.56 -9.92
C GLN A 249 4.62 -0.76 -10.91
N LYS A 250 5.05 -0.62 -12.18
CA LYS A 250 4.28 0.03 -13.25
C LYS A 250 3.48 -0.96 -14.10
N LYS A 251 3.61 -2.27 -13.86
CA LYS A 251 2.88 -3.31 -14.60
C LYS A 251 1.49 -3.51 -13.99
N TYR A 252 0.63 -2.53 -14.21
CA TYR A 252 -0.76 -2.54 -13.79
C TYR A 252 -1.64 -1.81 -14.81
N ALA A 253 -2.87 -2.30 -14.99
CA ALA A 253 -3.88 -1.68 -15.82
C ALA A 253 -5.25 -1.79 -15.13
N ASP A 254 -6.00 -0.70 -15.12
CA ASP A 254 -7.37 -0.66 -14.59
C ASP A 254 -8.34 -1.02 -15.71
N SER A 255 -8.78 -2.29 -15.72
CA SER A 255 -9.81 -2.81 -16.61
C SER A 255 -10.37 -4.13 -16.08
N VAL A 256 -11.63 -4.42 -16.40
CA VAL A 256 -12.30 -5.67 -16.03
C VAL A 256 -11.73 -6.89 -16.77
N GLU A 257 -10.98 -6.68 -17.85
CA GLU A 257 -10.29 -7.74 -18.61
C GLU A 257 -8.88 -8.05 -18.05
N ALA A 258 -8.35 -7.20 -17.17
CA ALA A 258 -6.96 -7.23 -16.70
C ALA A 258 -6.76 -8.16 -15.49
N TYR A 259 -7.21 -9.43 -15.57
CA TYR A 259 -7.28 -10.30 -14.39
C TYR A 259 -5.93 -10.56 -13.70
N SER A 260 -4.79 -10.43 -14.39
CA SER A 260 -3.49 -10.68 -13.76
C SER A 260 -2.96 -9.51 -12.94
N VAL A 261 -3.58 -8.33 -13.03
CA VAL A 261 -3.16 -7.09 -12.33
C VAL A 261 -4.33 -6.37 -11.64
N ASN A 262 -5.59 -6.67 -11.98
CA ASN A 262 -6.77 -5.96 -11.48
C ASN A 262 -7.86 -6.86 -10.88
N ALA A 263 -7.51 -8.09 -10.50
CA ALA A 263 -8.45 -9.02 -9.87
C ALA A 263 -8.80 -8.58 -8.45
N MET A 264 -9.84 -9.17 -7.87
CA MET A 264 -10.18 -9.04 -6.45
C MET A 264 -10.63 -10.39 -5.88
N THR A 265 -10.37 -10.62 -4.60
CA THR A 265 -10.81 -11.83 -3.88
C THR A 265 -11.18 -11.46 -2.43
N PRO A 266 -12.02 -12.26 -1.74
CA PRO A 266 -12.34 -12.04 -0.34
C PRO A 266 -11.11 -12.06 0.59
N GLN A 267 -10.13 -12.93 0.32
CA GLN A 267 -8.96 -13.07 1.19
C GLN A 267 -8.11 -11.80 1.21
N TRP A 268 -7.95 -11.13 0.06
CA TRP A 268 -7.21 -9.87 -0.02
C TRP A 268 -7.93 -8.74 0.72
N GLN A 269 -9.26 -8.76 0.72
CA GLN A 269 -10.02 -7.77 1.50
C GLN A 269 -9.90 -8.00 3.01
N ALA A 270 -9.69 -9.25 3.45
CA ALA A 270 -9.64 -9.59 4.87
C ALA A 270 -8.45 -8.90 5.56
N ALA A 271 -7.25 -8.97 4.97
CA ALA A 271 -6.07 -8.29 5.48
C ALA A 271 -6.25 -6.77 5.50
N LEU A 272 -6.72 -6.18 4.39
CA LEU A 272 -6.99 -4.74 4.35
C LEU A 272 -8.00 -4.30 5.42
N ALA A 273 -9.09 -5.05 5.62
CA ALA A 273 -10.07 -4.73 6.65
C ALA A 273 -9.47 -4.83 8.07
N TRP A 274 -8.62 -5.83 8.30
CA TRP A 274 -7.90 -5.99 9.57
C TRP A 274 -6.96 -4.81 9.82
N ASP A 275 -6.12 -4.45 8.85
CA ASP A 275 -5.18 -3.34 8.95
C ASP A 275 -5.91 -2.02 9.21
N MET A 276 -7.00 -1.77 8.47
CA MET A 276 -7.78 -0.55 8.68
C MET A 276 -8.33 -0.46 10.11
N SER A 277 -8.77 -1.58 10.70
CA SER A 277 -9.20 -1.62 12.09
C SER A 277 -8.04 -1.36 13.05
N PHE A 278 -6.89 -1.99 12.83
CA PHE A 278 -5.70 -1.81 13.65
C PHE A 278 -5.26 -0.34 13.67
N PHE A 279 -5.17 0.32 12.51
CA PHE A 279 -4.79 1.72 12.44
C PHE A 279 -5.86 2.65 12.99
N GLU A 280 -7.16 2.34 12.84
CA GLU A 280 -8.20 3.14 13.48
C GLU A 280 -8.05 3.18 15.00
N ASP A 281 -7.68 2.06 15.62
CA ASP A 281 -7.49 1.96 17.06
C ASP A 281 -6.16 2.56 17.53
N ASN A 282 -5.09 2.40 16.75
CA ASN A 282 -3.76 2.90 17.09
C ASN A 282 -3.52 4.38 16.73
N VAL A 283 -4.34 4.99 15.86
CA VAL A 283 -4.29 6.44 15.59
C VAL A 283 -5.08 7.24 16.65
N LYS A 284 -6.03 6.60 17.37
CA LYS A 284 -6.76 7.23 18.50
C LYS A 284 -5.89 7.53 19.73
N SER A 285 -4.67 6.98 19.80
CA SER A 285 -3.74 7.15 20.93
C SER A 285 -2.75 8.31 20.77
N GLU A 286 -2.64 8.92 19.58
CA GLU A 286 -2.02 10.25 19.43
C GLU A 286 -3.04 11.35 19.83
N PRO A 287 -2.61 12.46 20.48
CA PRO A 287 -3.51 13.58 20.70
C PRO A 287 -3.97 14.07 19.33
N SER A 288 -5.25 13.83 19.02
CA SER A 288 -5.92 14.24 17.79
C SER A 288 -5.44 15.62 17.34
N ALA A 289 -4.65 15.66 16.27
CA ALA A 289 -4.74 16.78 15.35
C ALA A 289 -6.19 16.77 14.87
N ALA A 290 -6.95 17.80 15.27
CA ALA A 290 -8.39 17.87 15.12
C ALA A 290 -8.82 17.49 13.69
N THR A 291 -9.40 16.30 13.54
CA THR A 291 -10.12 15.93 12.33
C THR A 291 -11.34 16.82 12.25
N THR A 292 -11.32 17.78 11.34
CA THR A 292 -12.45 18.68 11.10
C THR A 292 -13.54 17.86 10.41
N THR A 293 -14.41 17.25 11.21
CA THR A 293 -15.60 16.57 10.70
C THR A 293 -16.59 17.64 10.24
N SER A 294 -16.92 17.60 8.95
CA SER A 294 -17.96 18.41 8.32
C SER A 294 -19.26 18.28 9.11
N THR A 295 -19.57 19.31 9.91
CA THR A 295 -20.89 19.49 10.50
C THR A 295 -21.50 20.71 9.86
N THR A 296 -22.62 20.49 9.17
CA THR A 296 -23.51 21.54 8.72
C THR A 296 -23.99 22.34 9.93
N MET A 297 -23.40 23.51 10.18
CA MET A 297 -23.87 24.44 11.19
C MET A 297 -24.18 25.79 10.57
N THR A 298 -25.45 26.15 10.72
CA THR A 298 -26.02 27.47 10.47
C THR A 298 -25.16 28.56 11.12
N SER A 299 -24.77 29.55 10.33
CA SER A 299 -23.90 30.63 10.77
C SER A 299 -24.60 31.55 11.76
N VAL A 300 -23.96 31.80 12.90
CA VAL A 300 -24.17 33.02 13.68
C VAL A 300 -22.85 33.78 13.69
N THR A 301 -22.87 34.93 13.01
CA THR A 301 -21.75 35.83 12.81
C THR A 301 -21.35 36.50 14.11
N THR A 302 -20.07 36.39 14.49
CA THR A 302 -19.41 37.38 15.36
C THR A 302 -18.21 37.93 14.62
N THR A 303 -18.26 39.23 14.33
CA THR A 303 -17.28 39.97 13.56
C THR A 303 -16.12 40.39 14.48
N THR A 304 -14.93 39.86 14.23
CA THR A 304 -13.67 40.45 14.71
C THR A 304 -12.89 40.93 13.51
N THR A 305 -12.86 42.25 13.32
CA THR A 305 -12.12 42.90 12.24
C THR A 305 -10.64 42.89 12.56
N VAL A 306 -9.88 42.03 11.88
CA VAL A 306 -8.42 42.13 11.79
C VAL A 306 -8.12 42.46 10.32
N SER A 307 -7.58 43.65 10.07
CA SER A 307 -7.14 44.04 8.72
C SER A 307 -5.82 43.33 8.39
N TYR A 308 -5.88 42.32 7.54
CA TYR A 308 -4.71 41.79 6.84
C TYR A 308 -4.56 42.52 5.51
N GLU A 309 -3.37 43.01 5.21
CA GLU A 309 -3.05 43.43 3.83
C GLU A 309 -3.14 42.19 2.94
N VAL A 310 -3.98 42.25 1.91
CA VAL A 310 -4.06 41.19 0.90
C VAL A 310 -2.84 41.34 -0.01
N LEU A 311 -1.86 40.45 0.14
CA LEU A 311 -0.74 40.33 -0.79
C LEU A 311 -1.30 40.12 -2.21
N LYS A 312 -0.83 40.93 -3.16
CA LYS A 312 -1.22 40.84 -4.57
C LYS A 312 -0.14 40.09 -5.35
N PRO A 313 -0.49 39.40 -6.44
CA PRO A 313 0.50 38.75 -7.28
C PRO A 313 1.43 39.81 -7.88
N THR A 314 2.73 39.64 -7.69
CA THR A 314 3.77 40.49 -8.29
C THR A 314 4.03 40.04 -9.72
N LYS A 315 3.98 38.73 -9.97
CA LYS A 315 4.09 38.11 -11.28
C LYS A 315 3.33 36.77 -11.29
N SER A 316 2.21 36.71 -11.98
CA SER A 316 1.39 35.48 -12.05
C SER A 316 2.16 34.36 -12.75
N GLY A 317 2.23 33.20 -12.09
CA GLY A 317 2.95 32.01 -12.56
C GLY A 317 4.37 31.84 -12.00
N ASP A 318 4.93 32.87 -11.37
CA ASP A 318 6.29 32.85 -10.78
C ASP A 318 6.20 32.44 -9.29
N ALA A 319 6.11 31.13 -9.07
CA ALA A 319 5.91 30.52 -7.76
C ALA A 319 7.19 30.51 -6.92
N ASN A 320 8.36 30.40 -7.56
CA ASN A 320 9.64 30.38 -6.86
C ASN A 320 10.23 31.80 -6.62
N CYS A 321 9.58 32.84 -7.16
CA CYS A 321 9.96 34.25 -7.05
C CYS A 321 11.34 34.56 -7.66
N ASP A 322 11.68 33.94 -8.79
CA ASP A 322 12.97 34.12 -9.49
C ASP A 322 12.91 35.08 -10.70
N ASP A 323 11.79 35.79 -10.86
CA ASP A 323 11.49 36.68 -11.98
C ASP A 323 11.37 35.97 -13.34
N SER A 324 11.26 34.64 -13.38
CA SER A 324 10.93 33.84 -14.57
C SER A 324 9.61 33.11 -14.37
N VAL A 325 9.00 32.68 -15.48
CA VAL A 325 7.87 31.73 -15.43
C VAL A 325 8.33 30.55 -16.25
N ASP A 326 8.65 29.45 -15.60
CA ASP A 326 9.18 28.24 -16.23
C ASP A 326 8.80 26.96 -15.46
N MET A 327 9.46 25.85 -15.79
CA MET A 327 9.13 24.56 -15.19
C MET A 327 9.55 24.47 -13.71
N GLY A 328 10.46 25.33 -13.25
CA GLY A 328 10.82 25.48 -11.85
C GLY A 328 9.64 25.88 -10.98
N ASP A 329 8.76 26.75 -11.47
CA ASP A 329 7.53 27.16 -10.78
C ASP A 329 6.55 26.00 -10.65
N VAL A 330 6.36 25.27 -11.75
CA VAL A 330 5.51 24.09 -11.81
C VAL A 330 5.97 23.04 -10.81
N VAL A 331 7.27 22.75 -10.80
CA VAL A 331 7.87 21.77 -9.90
C VAL A 331 7.72 22.21 -8.45
N LEU A 332 7.94 23.49 -8.13
CA LEU A 332 7.80 23.98 -6.76
C LEU A 332 6.34 23.92 -6.28
N ILE A 333 5.35 24.26 -7.13
CA ILE A 333 3.94 24.10 -6.80
C ILE A 333 3.63 22.63 -6.46
N MET A 334 4.01 21.70 -7.35
CA MET A 334 3.77 20.28 -7.14
C MET A 334 4.50 19.74 -5.90
N GLN A 335 5.75 20.17 -5.66
CA GLN A 335 6.52 19.80 -4.47
C GLN A 335 5.90 20.34 -3.18
N SER A 336 5.41 21.58 -3.19
CA SER A 336 4.76 22.21 -2.04
C SER A 336 3.45 21.54 -1.66
N LEU A 337 2.73 20.98 -2.64
CA LEU A 337 1.50 20.21 -2.43
C LEU A 337 1.80 18.77 -1.99
N ALA A 338 2.86 18.15 -2.53
CA ALA A 338 3.24 16.77 -2.23
C ALA A 338 3.99 16.61 -0.89
N ASN A 339 4.75 17.63 -0.46
CA ASN A 339 5.45 17.65 0.82
C ASN A 339 5.49 19.07 1.40
N PRO A 340 4.39 19.54 2.02
CA PRO A 340 4.27 20.89 2.55
C PRO A 340 5.27 21.23 3.66
N ASP A 341 5.64 20.27 4.50
CA ASP A 341 6.59 20.48 5.61
C ASP A 341 8.01 20.79 5.11
N LYS A 342 8.33 20.38 3.88
CA LYS A 342 9.61 20.66 3.25
C LYS A 342 9.54 21.83 2.27
N TYR A 343 8.53 21.86 1.39
CA TYR A 343 8.46 22.79 0.26
C TYR A 343 7.27 23.75 0.31
N GLY A 344 6.36 23.62 1.27
CA GLY A 344 5.26 24.54 1.52
C GLY A 344 5.70 25.81 2.23
N VAL A 345 4.76 26.73 2.49
CA VAL A 345 5.08 27.98 3.18
C VAL A 345 5.54 27.73 4.61
N GLY A 346 6.76 28.17 4.92
CA GLY A 346 7.42 27.89 6.20
C GLY A 346 8.11 26.52 6.27
N GLY A 347 8.24 25.82 5.14
CA GLY A 347 8.89 24.52 5.04
C GLY A 347 10.39 24.55 5.33
N SER A 348 10.94 23.38 5.60
CA SER A 348 12.35 23.20 6.00
C SER A 348 13.39 23.39 4.87
N ASP A 349 12.98 23.38 3.60
CA ASP A 349 13.88 23.60 2.47
C ASP A 349 14.14 25.10 2.23
N LYS A 350 15.38 25.46 1.85
CA LYS A 350 15.75 26.85 1.56
C LYS A 350 15.01 27.47 0.38
N TYR A 351 14.46 26.64 -0.51
CA TYR A 351 13.66 27.06 -1.67
C TYR A 351 12.18 26.71 -1.50
N ALA A 352 11.72 26.50 -0.26
CA ALA A 352 10.31 26.31 0.02
C ALA A 352 9.47 27.52 -0.44
N LEU A 353 8.21 27.26 -0.76
CA LEU A 353 7.26 28.26 -1.24
C LEU A 353 7.17 29.42 -0.26
N THR A 354 7.19 30.66 -0.76
CA THR A 354 7.00 31.86 0.07
C THR A 354 5.54 32.29 0.08
N GLU A 355 5.14 33.16 1.02
CA GLU A 355 3.79 33.76 1.00
C GLU A 355 3.51 34.50 -0.32
N GLN A 356 4.53 35.18 -0.87
CA GLN A 356 4.41 35.84 -2.18
C GLN A 356 4.34 34.82 -3.32
N GLY A 357 5.18 33.79 -3.29
CA GLY A 357 5.19 32.70 -4.27
C GLY A 357 3.85 31.96 -4.33
N LYS A 358 3.21 31.74 -3.18
CA LYS A 358 1.87 31.17 -3.09
C LYS A 358 0.80 32.02 -3.78
N VAL A 359 0.89 33.35 -3.67
CA VAL A 359 -0.04 34.27 -4.34
C VAL A 359 0.22 34.34 -5.84
N ASN A 360 1.49 34.29 -6.26
CA ASN A 360 1.88 34.25 -7.67
C ASN A 360 1.49 32.92 -8.35
N ALA A 361 1.59 31.81 -7.61
CA ALA A 361 1.28 30.46 -8.06
C ALA A 361 -0.21 30.22 -8.30
N ASP A 362 -1.10 30.87 -7.55
CA ASP A 362 -2.56 30.73 -7.66
C ASP A 362 -3.08 31.42 -8.94
N VAL A 363 -3.07 30.72 -10.06
CA VAL A 363 -3.39 31.18 -11.42
C VAL A 363 -4.59 30.45 -12.06
N ASP A 364 -5.03 29.33 -11.47
CA ASP A 364 -6.27 28.68 -11.84
C ASP A 364 -7.48 29.43 -11.24
N LYS A 365 -8.50 29.65 -12.07
CA LYS A 365 -9.70 30.40 -11.68
C LYS A 365 -10.82 29.50 -11.16
N SER A 366 -10.65 28.18 -11.26
CA SER A 366 -11.66 27.21 -10.86
C SER A 366 -11.74 27.01 -9.34
N SER A 367 -10.64 27.27 -8.62
CA SER A 367 -10.53 27.15 -7.16
C SER A 367 -9.83 28.37 -6.56
N LYS A 368 -9.99 28.57 -5.24
CA LYS A 368 -9.19 29.56 -4.49
C LYS A 368 -8.00 28.88 -3.85
N GLY A 369 -6.80 29.39 -4.10
CA GLY A 369 -5.56 28.87 -3.54
C GLY A 369 -4.92 27.82 -4.43
N ILE A 370 -3.64 27.53 -4.16
CA ILE A 370 -2.79 26.69 -5.00
C ILE A 370 -3.25 25.21 -5.04
N THR A 371 -3.24 24.64 -6.23
CA THR A 371 -3.62 23.27 -6.57
C THR A 371 -2.74 22.75 -7.72
N ASN A 372 -2.89 21.48 -8.08
CA ASN A 372 -2.21 20.93 -9.27
C ASN A 372 -2.70 21.58 -10.58
N ASN A 373 -3.90 22.17 -10.60
CA ASN A 373 -4.41 22.87 -11.79
C ASN A 373 -3.65 24.17 -12.06
N ASP A 374 -3.10 24.81 -11.04
CA ASP A 374 -2.23 25.98 -11.19
C ASP A 374 -0.93 25.62 -11.91
N ALA A 375 -0.32 24.51 -11.50
CA ALA A 375 0.86 23.96 -12.14
C ALA A 375 0.57 23.57 -13.61
N LEU A 376 -0.58 22.93 -13.86
CA LEU A 376 -1.04 22.62 -15.22
C LEU A 376 -1.26 23.91 -16.05
N ARG A 377 -1.86 24.94 -15.46
CA ARG A 377 -2.16 26.20 -16.15
C ARG A 377 -0.90 26.96 -16.54
N ILE A 378 0.16 26.87 -15.73
CA ILE A 378 1.50 27.37 -16.07
C ILE A 378 2.11 26.55 -17.21
N GLN A 379 2.03 25.21 -17.16
CA GLN A 379 2.52 24.35 -18.25
C GLN A 379 1.81 24.67 -19.58
N GLU A 380 0.49 24.90 -19.56
CA GLU A 380 -0.26 25.32 -20.74
C GLU A 380 0.20 26.67 -21.28
N PHE A 381 0.57 27.62 -20.40
CA PHE A 381 1.10 28.92 -20.77
C PHE A 381 2.46 28.80 -21.44
N LEU A 382 3.36 27.97 -20.89
CA LEU A 382 4.67 27.67 -21.49
C LEU A 382 4.54 26.98 -22.85
N LEU A 383 3.47 26.22 -23.07
CA LEU A 383 3.13 25.60 -24.36
C LEU A 383 2.34 26.51 -25.30
N HIS A 384 2.16 27.79 -24.95
CA HIS A 384 1.37 28.77 -25.71
C HIS A 384 -0.09 28.37 -25.99
N LYS A 385 -0.65 27.46 -25.18
CA LYS A 385 -2.08 27.06 -25.28
C LYS A 385 -3.02 28.11 -24.69
N VAL A 386 -2.49 28.97 -23.83
CA VAL A 386 -3.18 30.02 -23.09
C VAL A 386 -2.30 31.27 -23.08
N GLY A 387 -2.90 32.44 -23.31
CA GLY A 387 -2.16 33.67 -23.60
C GLY A 387 -1.74 34.49 -22.38
N ASP A 388 -2.30 34.20 -21.21
CA ASP A 388 -2.03 34.95 -19.97
C ASP A 388 -2.34 34.10 -18.73
N LEU A 389 -1.66 34.44 -17.63
CA LEU A 389 -1.79 33.86 -16.28
C LEU A 389 -2.36 34.86 -15.26
N SER A 390 -2.61 36.11 -15.64
CA SER A 390 -3.14 37.11 -14.71
C SER A 390 -4.55 36.78 -14.16
N LYS A 391 -4.73 37.12 -12.88
CA LYS A 391 -6.01 36.99 -12.15
C LYS A 391 -7.09 37.91 -12.69
#